data_AF-A0A2V2Q1I4-F1
#
_entry.id   AF-A0A2V2Q1I4-F1
#
_cell.length_a   1.000
_cell.length_b   1.000
_cell.length_c   1.000
_cell.angle_alpha   90.00
_cell.angle_beta   90.00
_cell.angle_gamma   90.00
#
_symmetry.space_group_name_H-M   'P 1'
#
loop_
_entity.id
_entity.type
_entity.pdbx_description
1 polymer ?
#
loop_
_entity_poly.entity_id
_entity_poly.type
_entity_poly.pdbx_seq_one_letter_code
_entity_poly.pdbx_strand_id
1 'polypeptide(L)'
;DGGEAPGLGAFLARAAAATAVLTVLGAALGLVRDQAIARYFGASDASDAFLIAWTVPEMAATLLIEDGMALLLVPAFSLALTRRAAGREPGQPDTGSAGGTGEPGDGKAASAEGPGPDPVRELVAVTLPRLCLLLTAGAALLMAGAPWVVGVLAPGLADPGLAVDCTRLTAVTVLTFGITGYFSAALRAHRSFLPPAGVYVAYNVGIIGMTLALHSVWGVRAAAAGVAVGSLLMILTQLPTFLRLLPLARPRLRRPVRRGRRA
;
A
#
# COMPACT_ATOMS: atom_id res chain seq x y z
N ASP A 1 5.46 -22.03 -33.07
CA ASP A 1 4.47 -20.93 -33.03
C ASP A 1 3.14 -21.49 -32.56
N GLY A 2 2.48 -21.07 -31.50
CA GLY A 2 2.58 -19.91 -30.62
C GLY A 2 1.31 -19.94 -29.78
N GLY A 3 1.20 -20.93 -28.89
CA GLY A 3 0.01 -21.18 -28.08
C GLY A 3 -0.05 -20.22 -26.89
N GLU A 4 -0.21 -18.93 -27.13
CA GLU A 4 -0.64 -18.01 -26.06
C GLU A 4 -2.07 -18.40 -25.66
N ALA A 5 -2.25 -18.74 -24.38
CA ALA A 5 -3.55 -19.07 -23.81
C ALA A 5 -4.56 -17.93 -24.10
N PRO A 6 -5.63 -18.17 -24.89
CA PRO A 6 -6.53 -17.12 -25.39
C PRO A 6 -7.18 -16.21 -24.33
N GLY A 7 -7.15 -16.60 -23.06
CA GLY A 7 -7.68 -15.83 -21.93
C GLY A 7 -6.70 -14.86 -21.26
N LEU A 8 -5.38 -15.09 -21.34
CA LEU A 8 -4.40 -14.26 -20.62
C LEU A 8 -4.27 -12.88 -21.26
N GLY A 9 -4.14 -12.83 -22.59
CA GLY A 9 -4.06 -11.57 -23.34
C GLY A 9 -5.30 -10.70 -23.16
N ALA A 10 -6.50 -11.30 -23.26
CA ALA A 10 -7.76 -10.59 -23.05
C ALA A 10 -7.94 -10.07 -21.62
N PHE A 11 -7.50 -10.85 -20.61
CA PHE A 11 -7.50 -10.41 -19.21
C PHE A 11 -6.55 -9.22 -18.98
N LEU A 12 -5.31 -9.31 -19.48
CA LEU A 12 -4.32 -8.26 -19.34
C LEU A 12 -4.76 -6.98 -20.05
N ALA A 13 -5.32 -7.08 -21.26
CA ALA A 13 -5.85 -5.95 -22.01
C ALA A 13 -6.99 -5.25 -21.25
N ARG A 14 -7.94 -6.02 -20.68
CA ARG A 14 -9.02 -5.48 -19.85
C ARG A 14 -8.50 -4.81 -18.57
N ALA A 15 -7.55 -5.43 -17.88
CA ALA A 15 -6.96 -4.89 -16.68
C ALA A 15 -6.19 -3.59 -16.96
N ALA A 16 -5.44 -3.55 -18.07
CA ALA A 16 -4.73 -2.36 -18.53
C ALA A 16 -5.71 -1.23 -18.91
N ALA A 17 -6.76 -1.53 -19.67
CA ALA A 17 -7.79 -0.55 -20.03
C ALA A 17 -8.50 0.02 -18.79
N ALA A 18 -8.90 -0.84 -17.85
CA ALA A 18 -9.53 -0.39 -16.60
C ALA A 18 -8.58 0.46 -15.75
N THR A 19 -7.30 0.09 -15.69
CA THR A 19 -6.26 0.87 -15.00
C THR A 19 -6.08 2.24 -15.65
N ALA A 20 -6.00 2.30 -16.99
CA ALA A 20 -5.88 3.55 -17.73
C ALA A 20 -7.07 4.48 -17.50
N VAL A 21 -8.30 3.96 -17.50
CA VAL A 21 -9.51 4.73 -17.20
C VAL A 21 -9.45 5.32 -15.79
N LEU A 22 -9.06 4.52 -14.79
CA LEU A 22 -8.91 5.01 -13.41
C LEU A 22 -7.82 6.07 -13.29
N THR A 23 -6.71 5.94 -14.01
CA THR A 23 -5.67 6.96 -14.07
C THR A 23 -6.19 8.27 -14.68
N VAL A 24 -6.92 8.21 -15.80
CA VAL A 24 -7.52 9.38 -16.43
C VAL A 24 -8.54 10.05 -15.51
N LEU A 25 -9.40 9.26 -14.84
CA LEU A 25 -10.34 9.78 -13.85
C LEU A 25 -9.62 10.43 -12.66
N GLY A 26 -8.53 9.82 -12.18
CA GLY A 26 -7.68 10.38 -11.14
C GLY A 26 -7.10 11.73 -11.56
N ALA A 27 -6.59 11.84 -12.78
CA ALA A 27 -6.07 13.09 -13.33
C ALA A 27 -7.16 14.16 -13.50
N ALA A 28 -8.34 13.78 -14.02
CA ALA A 28 -9.48 14.69 -14.14
C ALA A 28 -9.94 15.22 -12.77
N LEU A 29 -9.99 14.37 -11.74
CA LEU A 29 -10.29 14.80 -10.38
C LEU A 29 -9.16 15.66 -9.78
N GLY A 30 -7.90 15.41 -10.16
CA GLY A 30 -6.78 16.29 -9.82
C GLY A 30 -6.98 17.70 -10.36
N LEU A 31 -7.41 17.81 -11.62
CA LEU A 31 -7.78 19.10 -12.20
C LEU A 31 -8.95 19.74 -11.44
N VAL A 32 -10.01 18.99 -11.11
CA VAL A 32 -11.15 19.51 -10.34
C VAL A 32 -10.70 19.99 -8.95
N ARG A 33 -9.79 19.27 -8.29
CA ARG A 33 -9.17 19.68 -7.02
C ARG A 33 -8.48 21.03 -7.17
N ASP A 34 -7.64 21.18 -8.19
CA ASP A 34 -6.88 22.41 -8.41
C ASP A 34 -7.82 23.58 -8.73
N GLN A 35 -8.87 23.35 -9.53
CA GLN A 35 -9.91 24.34 -9.79
C GLN A 35 -10.72 24.70 -8.55
N ALA A 36 -11.00 23.74 -7.65
CA ALA A 36 -11.69 24.02 -6.39
C ALA A 36 -10.82 24.91 -5.49
N ILE A 37 -9.54 24.59 -5.33
CA ILE A 37 -8.59 25.38 -4.55
C ILE A 37 -8.48 26.80 -5.14
N ALA A 38 -8.32 26.93 -6.46
CA ALA A 38 -8.26 28.22 -7.13
C ALA A 38 -9.55 29.03 -6.97
N ARG A 39 -10.73 28.40 -7.05
CA ARG A 39 -12.03 29.06 -6.89
C ARG A 39 -12.24 29.63 -5.49
N TYR A 40 -11.79 28.92 -4.45
CA TYR A 40 -12.07 29.30 -3.06
C TYR A 40 -10.97 30.13 -2.40
N PHE A 41 -9.72 29.96 -2.83
CA PHE A 41 -8.57 30.65 -2.22
C PHE A 41 -7.90 31.64 -3.17
N GLY A 42 -8.18 31.58 -4.48
CA GLY A 42 -7.58 32.47 -5.48
C GLY A 42 -6.06 32.33 -5.57
N ALA A 43 -5.42 33.31 -6.22
CA ALA A 43 -3.99 33.55 -6.10
C ALA A 43 -3.77 34.49 -4.92
N SER A 44 -3.45 33.94 -3.75
CA SER A 44 -3.33 34.64 -2.48
C SER A 44 -2.19 34.10 -1.64
N ASP A 45 -1.80 34.84 -0.60
CA ASP A 45 -0.80 34.39 0.39
C ASP A 45 -1.17 33.02 1.01
N ALA A 46 -2.47 32.74 1.13
CA ALA A 46 -2.96 31.46 1.64
C ALA A 46 -2.76 30.32 0.63
N SER A 47 -3.04 30.52 -0.66
CA SER A 47 -2.76 29.51 -1.68
C SER A 47 -1.26 29.23 -1.78
N ASP A 48 -0.43 30.26 -1.66
CA ASP A 48 1.03 30.14 -1.73
C ASP A 48 1.56 29.31 -0.55
N ALA A 49 1.06 29.58 0.66
CA ALA A 49 1.38 28.79 1.84
C ALA A 49 1.05 27.29 1.66
N PHE A 50 -0.07 26.98 1.02
CA PHE A 50 -0.45 25.61 0.71
C PHE A 50 0.42 24.97 -0.39
N LEU A 51 0.77 25.72 -1.44
CA LEU A 51 1.65 25.22 -2.50
C LEU A 51 3.03 24.82 -1.96
N ILE A 52 3.58 25.62 -1.02
CA ILE A 52 4.81 25.24 -0.32
C ILE A 52 4.62 23.94 0.46
N ALA A 53 3.54 23.83 1.24
CA ALA A 53 3.22 22.60 1.96
C ALA A 53 2.93 21.38 1.05
N TRP A 54 2.47 21.61 -0.19
CA TRP A 54 2.19 20.59 -1.20
C TRP A 54 3.46 19.92 -1.76
N THR A 55 4.61 20.58 -1.63
CA THR A 55 5.91 19.98 -1.98
C THR A 55 6.14 18.65 -1.25
N VAL A 56 5.72 18.56 0.03
CA VAL A 56 5.86 17.35 0.84
C VAL A 56 5.15 16.14 0.22
N PRO A 57 3.82 16.18 -0.01
CA PRO A 57 3.12 15.06 -0.64
C PRO A 57 3.61 14.81 -2.07
N GLU A 58 3.98 15.83 -2.84
CA GLU A 58 4.51 15.64 -4.20
C GLU A 58 5.80 14.80 -4.21
N MET A 59 6.75 15.14 -3.34
CA MET A 59 7.96 14.34 -3.17
C MET A 59 7.66 12.95 -2.61
N ALA A 60 6.76 12.86 -1.62
CA ALA A 60 6.38 11.60 -1.01
C ALA A 60 5.68 10.67 -2.01
N ALA A 61 4.82 11.17 -2.91
CA ALA A 61 4.11 10.35 -3.89
C ALA A 61 5.09 9.70 -4.87
N THR A 62 6.00 10.52 -5.42
CA THR A 62 7.05 10.06 -6.33
C THR A 62 7.90 8.96 -5.69
N LEU A 63 8.41 9.21 -4.48
CA LEU A 63 9.31 8.27 -3.80
C LEU A 63 8.60 7.05 -3.22
N LEU A 64 7.42 7.23 -2.63
CA LEU A 64 6.79 6.23 -1.79
C LEU A 64 5.61 5.53 -2.46
N ILE A 65 5.05 6.03 -3.56
CA ILE A 65 3.96 5.38 -4.29
C ILE A 65 4.43 4.89 -5.66
N GLU A 66 5.12 5.75 -6.40
CA GLU A 66 5.39 5.53 -7.83
C GLU A 66 6.67 4.72 -8.05
N ASP A 67 7.80 5.21 -7.57
CA ASP A 67 9.10 4.65 -7.94
C ASP A 67 9.70 3.78 -6.83
N GLY A 68 10.00 4.36 -5.66
CA GLY A 68 10.84 3.71 -4.65
C GLY A 68 10.25 2.41 -4.09
N MET A 69 8.95 2.42 -3.75
CA MET A 69 8.28 1.20 -3.27
C MET A 69 8.16 0.14 -4.36
N ALA A 70 7.86 0.54 -5.59
CA ALA A 70 7.70 -0.41 -6.68
C ALA A 70 9.02 -1.11 -7.00
N LEU A 71 10.13 -0.36 -7.05
CA LEU A 71 11.47 -0.88 -7.33
C LEU A 71 11.93 -1.92 -6.29
N LEU A 72 11.65 -1.69 -5.00
CA LEU A 72 12.11 -2.57 -3.93
C LEU A 72 11.14 -3.73 -3.65
N LEU A 73 9.83 -3.44 -3.59
CA LEU A 73 8.85 -4.39 -3.05
C LEU A 73 8.26 -5.30 -4.11
N VAL A 74 8.08 -4.84 -5.36
CA VAL A 74 7.54 -5.72 -6.42
C VAL A 74 8.44 -6.96 -6.62
N PRO A 75 9.78 -6.83 -6.72
CA PRO A 75 10.66 -7.99 -6.78
C PRO A 75 10.61 -8.84 -5.50
N ALA A 76 10.57 -8.23 -4.32
CA ALA A 76 10.53 -8.94 -3.05
C ALA A 76 9.26 -9.80 -2.91
N PHE A 77 8.09 -9.24 -3.25
CA PHE A 77 6.83 -9.98 -3.26
C PHE A 77 6.79 -11.05 -4.35
N SER A 78 7.37 -10.78 -5.52
CA SER A 78 7.48 -11.76 -6.61
C SER A 78 8.33 -12.96 -6.19
N LEU A 79 9.45 -12.73 -5.51
CA LEU A 79 10.29 -13.81 -4.96
C LEU A 79 9.55 -14.61 -3.87
N ALA A 80 8.85 -13.94 -2.97
CA ALA A 80 8.04 -14.60 -1.94
C ALA A 80 6.94 -15.48 -2.58
N LEU A 81 6.32 -15.01 -3.66
CA LEU A 81 5.34 -15.78 -4.43
C LEU A 81 5.95 -17.02 -5.09
N THR A 82 7.13 -16.90 -5.69
CA THR A 82 7.86 -18.05 -6.28
C THR A 82 8.19 -19.09 -5.23
N ARG A 83 8.70 -18.67 -4.06
CA ARG A 83 8.96 -19.58 -2.93
C ARG A 83 7.69 -20.27 -2.44
N ARG A 84 6.57 -19.54 -2.38
CA ARG A 84 5.26 -20.08 -2.02
C ARG A 84 4.77 -21.14 -3.01
N ALA A 85 5.09 -20.99 -4.29
CA ALA A 85 4.74 -21.96 -5.32
C ALA A 85 5.63 -23.22 -5.25
N ALA A 86 6.93 -23.06 -5.01
CA ALA A 86 7.87 -24.18 -4.85
C ALA A 86 7.53 -25.06 -3.62
N GLY A 87 7.11 -24.44 -2.51
CA GLY A 87 6.65 -25.17 -1.33
C GLY A 87 5.30 -25.90 -1.50
N ARG A 88 4.69 -25.83 -2.68
CA ARG A 88 3.41 -26.50 -3.02
C ARG A 88 3.57 -27.61 -4.06
N GLU A 89 4.78 -28.09 -4.31
CA GLU A 89 5.01 -29.13 -5.34
C GLU A 89 4.03 -30.33 -5.18
N PRO A 90 3.30 -30.68 -6.26
CA PRO A 90 2.36 -31.79 -6.27
C PRO A 90 3.11 -33.12 -6.41
N GLY A 91 3.47 -33.73 -5.29
CA GLY A 91 4.30 -34.94 -5.31
C GLY A 91 4.13 -35.95 -4.18
N GLN A 92 3.22 -35.76 -3.22
CA GLN A 92 2.85 -36.84 -2.29
C GLN A 92 1.51 -37.43 -2.75
N PRO A 93 1.50 -38.55 -3.49
CA PRO A 93 0.26 -39.30 -3.64
C PRO A 93 -0.22 -39.70 -2.24
N ASP A 94 -1.52 -39.56 -1.99
CA ASP A 94 -2.21 -40.20 -0.87
C ASP A 94 -1.99 -41.71 -1.01
N THR A 95 -0.93 -42.26 -0.41
CA THR A 95 -0.85 -43.70 -0.13
C THR A 95 -1.74 -43.99 1.08
N GLY A 96 -3.03 -43.69 0.93
CA GLY A 96 -4.09 -44.29 1.70
C GLY A 96 -4.43 -45.62 1.05
N SER A 97 -4.15 -46.71 1.75
CA SER A 97 -4.66 -48.05 1.49
C SER A 97 -4.08 -48.82 0.30
N ALA A 98 -2.93 -49.46 0.54
CA ALA A 98 -2.73 -50.85 0.12
C ALA A 98 -1.84 -51.53 1.16
N GLY A 99 -2.37 -52.56 1.81
CA GLY A 99 -1.62 -53.39 2.74
C GLY A 99 -0.45 -54.08 2.04
N GLY A 100 0.69 -54.10 2.71
CA GLY A 100 1.87 -54.83 2.28
C GLY A 100 2.86 -54.90 3.43
N THR A 101 2.97 -56.09 4.02
CA THR A 101 3.99 -56.46 5.00
C THR A 101 5.37 -56.35 4.35
N GLY A 102 6.13 -55.32 4.72
CA GLY A 102 7.52 -55.15 4.33
C GLY A 102 8.32 -54.62 5.52
N GLU A 103 9.47 -55.25 5.76
CA GLU A 103 10.38 -55.05 6.89
C GLU A 103 10.83 -53.59 7.12
N PRO A 104 11.25 -53.21 8.34
CA PRO A 104 11.82 -51.90 8.60
C PRO A 104 13.27 -51.85 8.12
N GLY A 105 13.49 -51.26 6.96
CA GLY A 105 14.82 -50.81 6.52
C GLY A 105 15.18 -49.47 7.14
N ASP A 106 16.41 -49.34 7.61
CA ASP A 106 17.03 -48.14 8.18
C ASP A 106 17.10 -47.00 7.15
N GLY A 107 15.98 -46.30 6.96
CA GLY A 107 15.86 -45.11 6.13
C GLY A 107 15.63 -43.90 7.01
N LYS A 108 16.68 -43.08 7.17
CA LYS A 108 16.68 -41.72 7.75
C LYS A 108 15.29 -41.07 7.69
N ALA A 109 14.65 -40.92 8.85
CA ALA A 109 13.42 -40.18 9.01
C ALA A 109 13.62 -38.76 8.46
N ALA A 110 13.23 -38.53 7.22
CA ALA A 110 13.08 -37.20 6.67
C ALA A 110 11.99 -36.54 7.51
N SER A 111 12.41 -35.60 8.34
CA SER A 111 11.54 -34.78 9.17
C SER A 111 10.38 -34.28 8.31
N ALA A 112 9.18 -34.79 8.57
CA ALA A 112 7.93 -34.22 8.07
C ALA A 112 7.70 -32.88 8.81
N GLU A 113 8.55 -31.89 8.52
CA GLU A 113 8.29 -30.51 8.87
C GLU A 113 7.09 -30.08 8.03
N GLY A 114 5.97 -29.83 8.71
CA GLY A 114 4.78 -29.31 8.08
C GLY A 114 5.10 -28.04 7.27
N PRO A 115 4.26 -27.68 6.29
CA PRO A 115 4.55 -26.55 5.40
C PRO A 115 4.88 -25.32 6.25
N GLY A 116 6.10 -24.80 6.04
CA GLY A 116 6.63 -23.66 6.78
C GLY A 116 5.74 -22.42 6.67
N PRO A 117 6.05 -21.35 7.42
CA PRO A 117 5.31 -20.09 7.36
C PRO A 117 5.14 -19.61 5.91
N ASP A 118 3.98 -19.06 5.57
CA ASP A 118 3.75 -18.49 4.24
C ASP A 118 4.78 -17.37 3.99
N PRO A 119 5.67 -17.49 2.98
CA PRO A 119 6.77 -16.55 2.79
C PRO A 119 6.28 -15.12 2.52
N VAL A 120 5.07 -14.95 1.98
CA VAL A 120 4.47 -13.62 1.81
C VAL A 120 4.09 -13.01 3.16
N ARG A 121 3.54 -13.81 4.09
CA ARG A 121 3.19 -13.35 5.44
C ARG A 121 4.44 -13.00 6.24
N GLU A 122 5.49 -13.81 6.11
CA GLU A 122 6.78 -13.55 6.75
C GLU A 122 7.39 -12.25 6.24
N LEU A 123 7.43 -12.05 4.91
CA LEU A 123 7.91 -10.81 4.32
C LEU A 123 7.14 -9.61 4.88
N VAL A 124 5.80 -9.66 4.93
CA VAL A 124 4.98 -8.57 5.48
C VAL A 124 5.25 -8.34 6.95
N ALA A 125 5.29 -9.40 7.77
CA ALA A 125 5.54 -9.30 9.21
C ALA A 125 6.91 -8.67 9.53
N VAL A 126 7.90 -8.90 8.67
CA VAL A 126 9.27 -8.43 8.85
C VAL A 126 9.47 -7.02 8.30
N THR A 127 8.82 -6.68 7.18
CA THR A 127 9.08 -5.41 6.46
C THR A 127 8.10 -4.29 6.83
N LEU A 128 6.80 -4.58 6.92
CA LEU A 128 5.77 -3.55 7.10
C LEU A 128 5.90 -2.80 8.43
N PRO A 129 6.10 -3.44 9.60
CA PRO A 129 6.25 -2.71 10.86
C PRO A 129 7.48 -1.80 10.89
N ARG A 130 8.60 -2.27 10.33
CA ARG A 130 9.85 -1.48 10.27
C ARG A 130 9.69 -0.28 9.36
N LEU A 131 9.03 -0.47 8.22
CA LEU A 131 8.71 0.62 7.31
C LEU A 131 7.78 1.63 7.99
N CYS A 132 6.69 1.19 8.63
CA CYS A 132 5.79 2.08 9.36
C CYS A 132 6.53 2.85 10.45
N LEU A 133 7.43 2.20 11.19
CA LEU A 133 8.24 2.86 12.21
C LEU A 133 9.14 3.94 11.60
N LEU A 134 9.88 3.61 10.55
CA LEU A 134 10.76 4.54 9.83
C LEU A 134 9.97 5.76 9.31
N LEU A 135 8.85 5.52 8.63
CA LEU A 135 8.05 6.58 8.03
C LEU A 135 7.34 7.42 9.10
N THR A 136 6.92 6.81 10.21
CA THR A 136 6.34 7.56 11.35
C THR A 136 7.40 8.47 11.98
N ALA A 137 8.62 7.98 12.17
CA ALA A 137 9.73 8.79 12.66
C ALA A 137 10.06 9.93 11.69
N GLY A 138 10.11 9.65 10.39
CA GLY A 138 10.32 10.66 9.34
C GLY A 138 9.20 11.71 9.30
N ALA A 139 7.93 11.29 9.39
CA ALA A 139 6.78 12.18 9.46
C ALA A 139 6.83 13.08 10.72
N ALA A 140 7.15 12.51 11.88
CA ALA A 140 7.27 13.26 13.13
C ALA A 140 8.42 14.28 13.07
N LEU A 141 9.56 13.88 12.50
CA LEU A 141 10.70 14.77 12.28
C LEU A 141 10.31 15.92 11.34
N LEU A 142 9.59 15.64 10.26
CA LEU A 142 9.09 16.66 9.34
C LEU A 142 8.08 17.60 10.00
N MET A 143 7.15 17.08 10.81
CA MET A 143 6.19 17.89 11.57
C MET A 143 6.90 18.83 12.56
N ALA A 144 7.90 18.33 13.28
CA ALA A 144 8.70 19.13 14.21
C ALA A 144 9.57 20.16 13.48
N GLY A 145 10.18 19.76 12.37
CA GLY A 145 11.05 20.58 11.52
C GLY A 145 10.31 21.48 10.52
N ALA A 146 8.98 21.48 10.50
CA ALA A 146 8.18 22.24 9.53
C ALA A 146 8.56 23.74 9.44
N PRO A 147 8.82 24.47 10.54
CA PRO A 147 9.30 25.86 10.47
C PRO A 147 10.61 26.02 9.69
N TRP A 148 11.55 25.10 9.88
CA TRP A 148 12.83 25.13 9.18
C TRP A 148 12.64 24.80 7.69
N VAL A 149 11.84 23.78 7.38
CA VAL A 149 11.54 23.40 5.99
C VAL A 149 10.90 24.56 5.23
N VAL A 150 9.89 25.19 5.81
CA VAL A 150 9.22 26.36 5.20
C VAL A 150 10.20 27.53 5.04
N GLY A 151 11.01 27.81 6.05
CA GLY A 151 12.00 28.90 5.99
C GLY A 151 13.07 28.71 4.92
N VAL A 152 13.43 27.46 4.60
CA VAL A 152 14.37 27.12 3.52
C VAL A 152 13.68 27.15 2.15
N LEU A 153 12.49 26.56 2.04
CA LEU A 153 11.78 26.46 0.76
C LEU A 153 11.26 27.81 0.26
N ALA A 154 10.78 28.66 1.17
CA ALA A 154 10.12 29.90 0.81
C ALA A 154 10.33 31.01 1.86
N PRO A 155 11.55 31.58 1.97
CA PRO A 155 11.89 32.62 2.95
C PRO A 155 11.09 33.93 2.76
N GLY A 156 10.50 34.15 1.58
CA GLY A 156 9.75 35.36 1.23
C GLY A 156 8.24 35.27 1.42
N LEU A 157 7.71 34.22 2.05
CA LEU A 157 6.27 34.08 2.30
C LEU A 157 5.73 35.20 3.21
N ALA A 158 4.56 35.75 2.86
CA ALA A 158 3.87 36.75 3.68
C ALA A 158 3.40 36.16 5.03
N ASP A 159 2.91 34.92 5.04
CA ASP A 159 2.54 34.19 6.26
C ASP A 159 3.22 32.81 6.32
N PRO A 160 4.45 32.73 6.86
CA PRO A 160 5.14 31.46 7.05
C PRO A 160 4.44 30.55 8.08
N GLY A 161 3.69 31.10 9.02
CA GLY A 161 3.00 30.33 10.06
C GLY A 161 1.90 29.44 9.46
N LEU A 162 1.13 29.98 8.52
CA LEU A 162 0.12 29.22 7.79
C LEU A 162 0.74 28.09 6.96
N ALA A 163 1.88 28.34 6.30
CA ALA A 163 2.60 27.33 5.55
C ALA A 163 3.14 26.22 6.45
N VAL A 164 3.62 26.57 7.66
CA VAL A 164 4.05 25.60 8.68
C VAL A 164 2.89 24.70 9.12
N ASP A 165 1.72 25.28 9.40
CA ASP A 165 0.54 24.49 9.79
C ASP A 165 0.10 23.55 8.67
N CYS A 166 0.07 24.03 7.43
CA CYS A 166 -0.23 23.19 6.27
C CYS A 166 0.80 22.08 6.10
N THR A 167 2.08 22.38 6.26
CA THR A 167 3.19 21.40 6.16
C THR A 167 3.07 20.34 7.24
N ARG A 168 2.68 20.71 8.47
CA ARG A 168 2.43 19.74 9.55
C ARG A 168 1.26 18.81 9.22
N LEU A 169 0.18 19.34 8.66
CA LEU A 169 -0.96 18.55 8.21
C LEU A 169 -0.56 17.60 7.08
N THR A 170 0.17 18.07 6.08
CA THR A 170 0.59 17.24 4.93
C THR A 170 1.72 16.28 5.28
N ALA A 171 2.49 16.49 6.34
CA ALA A 171 3.56 15.56 6.76
C ALA A 171 3.06 14.14 7.09
N VAL A 172 1.77 13.97 7.43
CA VAL A 172 1.17 12.64 7.61
C VAL A 172 1.16 11.80 6.32
N THR A 173 1.30 12.46 5.16
CA THR A 173 1.41 11.81 3.85
C THR A 173 2.65 10.93 3.77
N VAL A 174 3.74 11.26 4.46
CA VAL A 174 4.96 10.44 4.48
C VAL A 174 4.65 9.01 4.94
N LEU A 175 3.89 8.85 6.02
CA LEU A 175 3.47 7.53 6.50
C LEU A 175 2.43 6.91 5.55
N THR A 176 1.38 7.66 5.24
CA THR A 176 0.22 7.11 4.54
C THR A 176 0.49 6.78 3.07
N PHE A 177 1.36 7.54 2.39
CA PHE A 177 1.82 7.25 1.04
C PHE A 177 2.77 6.06 1.01
N GLY A 178 3.64 5.90 2.02
CA GLY A 178 4.45 4.69 2.10
C GLY A 178 3.64 3.42 2.33
N ILE A 179 2.59 3.46 3.16
CA ILE A 179 1.66 2.33 3.30
C ILE A 179 0.91 2.09 1.97
N THR A 180 0.45 3.16 1.33
CA THR A 180 -0.24 3.09 0.04
C THR A 180 0.62 2.44 -1.04
N GLY A 181 1.88 2.86 -1.18
CA GLY A 181 2.81 2.28 -2.14
C GLY A 181 3.23 0.87 -1.79
N TYR A 182 3.37 0.54 -0.50
CA TYR A 182 3.58 -0.84 -0.05
C TYR A 182 2.42 -1.75 -0.50
N PHE A 183 1.17 -1.32 -0.26
CA PHE A 183 -0.01 -2.07 -0.70
C PHE A 183 -0.07 -2.16 -2.22
N SER A 184 0.23 -1.08 -2.93
CA SER A 184 0.28 -1.05 -4.39
C SER A 184 1.30 -2.03 -4.96
N ALA A 185 2.51 -2.06 -4.41
CA ALA A 185 3.56 -2.98 -4.85
C ALA A 185 3.18 -4.45 -4.60
N ALA A 186 2.63 -4.76 -3.42
CA ALA A 186 2.13 -6.10 -3.09
C ALA A 186 1.02 -6.54 -4.06
N LEU A 187 0.03 -5.68 -4.29
CA LEU A 187 -1.11 -5.96 -5.16
C LEU A 187 -0.68 -6.13 -6.62
N ARG A 188 0.24 -5.30 -7.12
CA ARG A 188 0.81 -5.42 -8.48
C ARG A 188 1.56 -6.74 -8.65
N ALA A 189 2.37 -7.16 -7.68
CA ALA A 189 3.04 -8.47 -7.70
C ALA A 189 2.04 -9.64 -7.72
N HIS A 190 0.88 -9.47 -7.10
CA HIS A 190 -0.24 -10.43 -7.13
C HIS A 190 -1.17 -10.30 -8.36
N ARG A 191 -0.78 -9.52 -9.38
CA ARG A 191 -1.59 -9.27 -10.60
C ARG A 191 -2.95 -8.59 -10.33
N SER A 192 -3.04 -7.82 -9.25
CA SER A 192 -4.21 -7.01 -8.90
C SER A 192 -3.92 -5.54 -9.19
N PHE A 193 -4.36 -5.04 -10.34
CA PHE A 193 -4.01 -3.70 -10.84
C PHE A 193 -5.07 -2.62 -10.55
N LEU A 194 -6.35 -2.99 -10.41
CA LEU A 194 -7.45 -2.03 -10.24
C LEU A 194 -7.38 -1.24 -8.92
N PRO A 195 -7.22 -1.85 -7.72
CA PRO A 195 -7.16 -1.07 -6.49
C PRO A 195 -5.97 -0.09 -6.46
N PRO A 196 -4.75 -0.47 -6.89
CA PRO A 196 -3.65 0.49 -7.05
C PRO A 196 -3.93 1.62 -8.06
N ALA A 197 -4.68 1.35 -9.13
CA ALA A 197 -5.04 2.38 -10.11
C ALA A 197 -6.04 3.42 -9.56
N GLY A 198 -6.87 3.03 -8.59
CA GLY A 198 -7.90 3.89 -7.99
C GLY A 198 -7.41 4.83 -6.89
N VAL A 199 -6.13 4.76 -6.48
CA VAL A 199 -5.65 5.51 -5.31
C VAL A 199 -5.77 7.03 -5.51
N TYR A 200 -5.43 7.54 -6.69
CA TYR A 200 -5.50 8.99 -6.95
C TYR A 200 -6.93 9.51 -7.11
N VAL A 201 -7.88 8.64 -7.49
CA VAL A 201 -9.31 8.98 -7.43
C VAL A 201 -9.71 9.22 -5.98
N ALA A 202 -9.40 8.29 -5.09
CA ALA A 202 -9.70 8.40 -3.66
C ALA A 202 -9.00 9.60 -3.00
N TYR A 203 -7.73 9.83 -3.35
CA TYR A 203 -6.95 10.97 -2.86
C TYR A 203 -7.61 12.30 -3.20
N ASN A 204 -7.94 12.52 -4.48
CA ASN A 204 -8.54 13.78 -4.93
C ASN A 204 -9.96 13.96 -4.39
N VAL A 205 -10.76 12.89 -4.26
CA VAL A 205 -12.08 12.96 -3.60
C VAL A 205 -11.96 13.47 -2.16
N GLY A 206 -10.98 12.97 -1.40
CA GLY A 206 -10.74 13.43 -0.03
C GLY A 206 -10.37 14.92 0.04
N ILE A 207 -9.48 15.38 -0.85
CA ILE A 207 -9.06 16.78 -0.88
C ILE A 207 -10.22 17.71 -1.26
N ILE A 208 -10.94 17.37 -2.33
CA ILE A 208 -12.11 18.14 -2.78
C ILE A 208 -13.16 18.19 -1.67
N GLY A 209 -13.51 17.03 -1.09
CA GLY A 209 -14.53 16.93 -0.04
C GLY A 209 -14.20 17.79 1.18
N MET A 210 -12.97 17.71 1.69
CA MET A 210 -12.54 18.51 2.84
C MET A 210 -12.46 20.00 2.51
N THR A 211 -11.98 20.35 1.32
CA THR A 211 -11.96 21.74 0.86
C THR A 211 -13.37 22.32 0.83
N LEU A 212 -14.32 21.63 0.18
CA LEU A 212 -15.71 22.08 0.10
C LEU A 212 -16.39 22.17 1.46
N ALA A 213 -16.11 21.24 2.37
CA ALA A 213 -16.75 21.20 3.68
C ALA A 213 -16.23 22.26 4.65
N LEU A 214 -14.94 22.61 4.58
CA LEU A 214 -14.27 23.37 5.65
C LEU A 214 -13.59 24.67 5.19
N HIS A 215 -13.61 25.01 3.90
CA HIS A 215 -12.94 26.21 3.38
C HIS A 215 -13.33 27.51 4.11
N SER A 216 -14.58 27.66 4.56
CA SER A 216 -15.12 28.88 5.17
C SER A 216 -14.69 29.07 6.62
N VAL A 217 -14.35 27.98 7.32
CA VAL A 217 -13.99 28.01 8.75
C VAL A 217 -12.50 27.76 8.99
N TRP A 218 -11.84 27.02 8.10
CA TRP A 218 -10.43 26.65 8.23
C TRP A 218 -9.53 27.20 7.13
N GLY A 219 -10.10 27.93 6.17
CA GLY A 219 -9.35 28.49 5.06
C GLY A 219 -8.59 27.39 4.30
N VAL A 220 -7.38 27.72 3.85
CA VAL A 220 -6.55 26.81 3.06
C VAL A 220 -6.08 25.57 3.84
N ARG A 221 -6.09 25.62 5.19
CA ARG A 221 -5.80 24.43 6.01
C ARG A 221 -6.81 23.30 5.75
N ALA A 222 -8.02 23.62 5.26
CA ALA A 222 -8.99 22.63 4.80
C ALA A 222 -8.46 21.77 3.64
N ALA A 223 -7.75 22.37 2.68
CA ALA A 223 -7.12 21.63 1.58
C ALA A 223 -5.96 20.76 2.09
N ALA A 224 -5.13 21.27 3.01
CA ALA A 224 -4.05 20.51 3.64
C ALA A 224 -4.58 19.34 4.50
N ALA A 225 -5.66 19.54 5.25
CA ALA A 225 -6.36 18.45 5.94
C ALA A 225 -7.00 17.47 4.96
N GLY A 226 -7.48 17.97 3.82
CA GLY A 226 -7.96 17.17 2.71
C GLY A 226 -6.91 16.24 2.13
N VAL A 227 -5.65 16.68 2.06
CA VAL A 227 -4.51 15.84 1.68
C VAL A 227 -4.32 14.68 2.65
N ALA A 228 -4.34 14.98 3.96
CA ALA A 228 -4.25 13.97 5.02
C ALA A 228 -5.41 12.94 4.98
N VAL A 229 -6.64 13.42 4.81
CA VAL A 229 -7.82 12.54 4.71
C VAL A 229 -7.79 11.74 3.41
N GLY A 230 -7.48 12.38 2.29
CA GLY A 230 -7.37 11.74 0.99
C GLY A 230 -6.34 10.62 1.00
N SER A 231 -5.20 10.81 1.64
CA SER A 231 -4.16 9.77 1.71
C SER A 231 -4.59 8.56 2.55
N LEU A 232 -5.41 8.76 3.59
CA LEU A 232 -6.04 7.64 4.31
C LEU A 232 -7.04 6.90 3.41
N LEU A 233 -7.81 7.59 2.58
CA LEU A 233 -8.72 6.96 1.62
C LEU A 233 -7.97 6.10 0.58
N MET A 234 -6.76 6.48 0.18
CA MET A 234 -5.91 5.66 -0.70
C MET A 234 -5.60 4.29 -0.08
N ILE A 235 -5.30 4.26 1.22
CA ILE A 235 -5.06 3.01 1.98
C ILE A 235 -6.35 2.20 2.05
N LEU A 236 -7.46 2.83 2.45
CA LEU A 236 -8.76 2.16 2.61
C LEU A 236 -9.27 1.54 1.30
N THR A 237 -8.98 2.16 0.16
CA THR A 237 -9.34 1.64 -1.17
C THR A 237 -8.66 0.31 -1.47
N GLN A 238 -7.43 0.12 -0.99
CA GLN A 238 -6.62 -1.07 -1.26
C GLN A 238 -6.71 -2.12 -0.15
N LEU A 239 -7.00 -1.69 1.08
CA LEU A 239 -6.94 -2.52 2.29
C LEU A 239 -7.77 -3.82 2.19
N PRO A 240 -9.03 -3.83 1.71
CA PRO A 240 -9.81 -5.08 1.62
C PRO A 240 -9.14 -6.12 0.74
N THR A 241 -8.58 -5.69 -0.40
CA THR A 241 -7.90 -6.58 -1.34
C THR A 241 -6.57 -7.06 -0.76
N PHE A 242 -5.82 -6.16 -0.10
CA PHE A 242 -4.58 -6.52 0.59
C PHE A 242 -4.81 -7.57 1.69
N LEU A 243 -5.83 -7.40 2.53
CA LEU A 243 -6.15 -8.37 3.59
C LEU A 243 -6.57 -9.74 3.04
N ARG A 244 -7.24 -9.78 1.87
CA ARG A 244 -7.57 -11.05 1.19
C ARG A 244 -6.33 -11.81 0.70
N LEU A 245 -5.23 -11.11 0.44
CA LEU A 245 -3.94 -11.73 0.07
C LEU A 245 -3.23 -12.38 1.27
N LEU A 246 -3.53 -11.90 2.49
CA LEU A 246 -2.98 -12.37 3.75
C LEU A 246 -4.08 -13.04 4.60
N PRO A 247 -4.70 -14.16 4.18
CA PRO A 247 -5.76 -14.81 4.95
C PRO A 247 -5.23 -15.30 6.30
N LEU A 248 -5.77 -14.76 7.41
CA LEU A 248 -5.34 -15.00 8.79
C LEU A 248 -5.03 -16.48 9.00
N ALA A 249 -3.87 -16.78 9.59
CA ALA A 249 -3.56 -18.14 10.00
C ALA A 249 -4.67 -18.59 10.94
N ARG A 250 -5.55 -19.50 10.48
CA ARG A 250 -6.51 -20.14 11.37
C ARG A 250 -5.68 -20.81 12.46
N PRO A 251 -5.84 -20.48 13.75
CA PRO A 251 -5.12 -21.19 14.79
C PRO A 251 -5.49 -22.67 14.67
N ARG A 252 -4.51 -23.49 14.28
CA ARG A 252 -4.68 -24.94 14.29
C ARG A 252 -4.76 -25.33 15.76
N LEU A 253 -5.97 -25.48 16.28
CA LEU A 253 -6.22 -26.21 17.51
C LEU A 253 -5.60 -27.59 17.32
N ARG A 254 -4.41 -27.80 17.90
CA ARG A 254 -3.78 -29.12 18.00
C ARG A 254 -4.79 -30.00 18.74
N ARG A 255 -5.48 -30.90 18.02
CA ARG A 255 -6.27 -31.94 18.67
C ARG A 255 -5.28 -32.78 19.48
N PRO A 256 -5.47 -32.91 20.81
CA PRO A 256 -4.59 -33.74 21.61
C PRO A 256 -4.65 -35.17 21.07
N VAL A 257 -3.48 -35.72 20.75
CA VAL A 257 -3.34 -37.13 20.36
C VAL A 257 -3.87 -37.96 21.51
N ARG A 258 -5.02 -38.60 21.32
CA ARG A 258 -5.57 -39.59 22.26
C ARG A 258 -4.59 -40.75 22.29
N ARG A 259 -3.68 -40.77 23.28
CA ARG A 259 -2.89 -41.96 23.59
C ARG A 259 -3.89 -43.06 23.95
N GLY A 260 -4.03 -44.05 23.06
CA GLY A 260 -4.79 -45.25 23.35
C GLY A 260 -4.20 -45.92 24.58
N ARG A 261 -4.99 -46.02 25.64
CA ARG A 261 -4.74 -46.94 26.75
C ARG A 261 -4.72 -48.35 26.16
N ARG A 262 -3.56 -49.01 26.16
CA ARG A 262 -3.52 -50.46 26.08
C ARG A 262 -3.94 -51.00 27.45
N ALA A 263 -4.96 -51.85 27.44
CA ALA A 263 -5.42 -52.63 28.57
C ALA A 263 -4.44 -53.77 28.87
#